data_AF-D0JAM9-F1
#
_entry.id   AF-D0JAM9-F1
#
_cell.length_a   1.000
_cell.length_b   1.000
_cell.length_c   1.000
_cell.angle_alpha   90.00
_cell.angle_beta   90.00
_cell.angle_gamma   90.00
#
_symmetry.space_group_name_H-M   'P 1'
#
loop_
_entity.id
_entity.type
_entity.pdbx_description
1 polymer ?
#
loop_
_entity_poly.entity_id
_entity_poly.type
_entity_poly.pdbx_seq_one_letter_code
_entity_poly.pdbx_strand_id
1 'polypeptide(L)' 'MGKGDKKTRRGKIRNKTYGNLRPNPKNTKKKKKTN' A
#
# COMPACT_ATOMS: atom_id res chain seq x y z
N MET A 1 9.21 -7.52 11.83
CA MET A 1 8.39 -8.22 10.83
C MET A 1 9.03 -8.14 9.45
N GLY A 2 9.25 -9.29 8.80
CA GLY A 2 10.02 -9.42 7.57
C GLY A 2 9.22 -9.25 6.27
N LYS A 3 9.90 -9.39 5.13
CA LYS A 3 9.28 -9.29 3.79
C LYS A 3 8.26 -10.41 3.49
N GLY A 4 8.18 -11.47 4.31
CA GLY A 4 7.17 -12.54 4.19
C GLY A 4 5.83 -12.18 4.84
N ASP A 5 5.81 -11.21 5.73
CA ASP A 5 4.61 -10.84 6.47
C ASP A 5 3.70 -9.92 5.65
N LYS A 6 2.56 -10.47 5.21
CA LYS A 6 1.51 -9.80 4.43
C LYS A 6 0.92 -8.56 5.11
N LYS A 7 1.03 -8.46 6.44
CA LYS A 7 0.51 -7.32 7.21
C LYS A 7 1.45 -6.12 7.19
N THR A 8 2.71 -6.27 6.76
CA THR A 8 3.66 -5.15 6.68
C THR A 8 3.71 -4.46 5.32
N ARG A 9 4.18 -3.21 5.29
CA ARG A 9 4.50 -2.51 4.03
C ARG A 9 5.46 -3.33 3.16
N ARG A 10 6.51 -3.91 3.75
CA ARG A 10 7.52 -4.72 3.02
C ARG A 10 6.91 -5.98 2.40
N GLY A 11 6.04 -6.70 3.11
CA GLY A 11 5.35 -7.86 2.55
C GLY A 11 4.32 -7.50 1.49
N LYS A 12 3.60 -6.38 1.65
CA LYS A 12 2.70 -5.86 0.60
C LYS A 12 3.45 -5.46 -0.68
N ILE A 13 4.68 -4.93 -0.55
CA ILE A 13 5.55 -4.67 -1.71
C ILE A 13 5.91 -5.97 -2.42
N ARG A 14 6.41 -6.98 -1.69
CA ARG A 14 6.81 -8.28 -2.26
C ARG A 14 5.63 -8.97 -2.97
N ASN A 15 4.47 -8.98 -2.33
CA ASN A 15 3.27 -9.66 -2.85
C ASN A 15 2.49 -8.81 -3.86
N LYS A 16 2.97 -7.61 -4.21
CA LYS A 16 2.35 -6.67 -5.15
C LYS A 16 0.91 -6.27 -4.79
N THR A 17 0.50 -6.42 -3.52
CA THR A 17 -0.84 -6.05 -3.04
C THR A 17 -0.88 -4.63 -2.47
N TYR A 18 -2.08 -4.04 -2.43
CA TYR A 18 -2.31 -2.71 -1.84
C TYR A 18 -3.04 -2.81 -0.50
N GLY A 19 -3.01 -1.73 0.26
CA GLY A 19 -3.81 -1.55 1.48
C GLY A 19 -3.31 -0.34 2.25
N ASN A 20 -3.76 -0.16 3.49
CA ASN A 20 -3.46 1.06 4.26
C ASN A 20 -1.95 1.37 4.34
N LEU A 21 -1.11 0.35 4.57
CA LEU A 21 0.35 0.48 4.66
C LEU A 21 1.09 0.55 3.31
N ARG A 22 0.42 0.23 2.19
CA ARG A 22 0.92 0.38 0.82
C ARG A 22 -0.22 0.88 -0.06
N PRO A 23 -0.54 2.18 0.04
CA PRO A 23 -1.73 2.73 -0.60
C PRO A 23 -1.60 2.66 -2.13
N ASN A 24 -2.73 2.46 -2.81
CA ASN A 24 -2.75 2.48 -4.26
C ASN A 24 -2.55 3.94 -4.74
N PRO A 25 -1.57 4.22 -5.61
CA PRO A 25 -1.34 5.57 -6.13
C PRO A 25 -2.55 6.19 -6.84
N LYS A 26 -3.48 5.38 -7.38
CA LYS A 26 -4.73 5.89 -7.95
C LYS A 26 -5.66 6.48 -6.87
N ASN A 27 -5.72 5.85 -5.70
CA ASN A 27 -6.55 6.32 -4.58
C ASN A 27 -5.93 7.53 -3.90
N THR A 28 -4.60 7.59 -3.78
CA THR A 28 -3.91 8.77 -3.23
C THR A 28 -4.06 9.98 -4.14
N LYS A 29 -3.99 9.79 -5.47
CA LYS A 29 -4.29 10.84 -6.45
C LYS A 29 -5.74 11.33 -6.35
N LYS A 30 -6.72 10.43 -6.20
CA LYS A 30 -8.13 10.81 -6.01
C LYS A 30 -8.31 11.67 -4.76
N LYS A 31 -7.74 11.26 -3.62
CA LYS A 31 -7.81 12.03 -2.36
C LYS A 31 -7.16 13.41 -2.47
N LYS A 32 -6.05 13.54 -3.21
CA LYS A 32 -5.37 14.83 -3.43
C LYS A 32 -6.17 15.78 -4.32
N LYS A 33 -7.03 15.29 -5.22
CA LYS A 33 -7.84 16.13 -6.11
C LYS A 33 -9.10 16.69 -5.42
N THR A 34 -9.57 16.01 -4.38
CA THR A 34 -10.77 16.38 -3.62
C THR A 34 -10.50 17.27 -2.41
N ASN A 35 -9.23 17.49 -2.06
CA ASN A 35 -8.80 18.41 -1.00
C ASN A 35 -8.20 19.66 -1.63
#